data_AF-A0A4Y8IA94-F1
#
_entry.id   AF-A0A4Y8IA94-F1
#
_cell.length_a   1.000
_cell.length_b   1.000
_cell.length_c   1.000
_cell.angle_alpha   90.00
_cell.angle_beta   90.00
_cell.angle_gamma   90.00
#
_symmetry.space_group_name_H-M   'P 1'
#
loop_
_entity.id
_entity.type
_entity.pdbx_description
1 polymer ?
#
loop_
_entity_poly.entity_id
_entity_poly.type
_entity_poly.pdbx_seq_one_letter_code
_entity_poly.pdbx_strand_id
1 'polypeptide(L)'
;VQYMTWAKNVVLNFDFGKSFANGREASQVILDALPYTLLLSSLSLLFGVLLGLISGVYSALKAGTRTDRAITSFLLFFYSVPSFWLGLILLGIFSIELGWLPGSQISSIFHERLSFFGKIGDYASHLVLPVLTLGLTTAPVYGRFVRSSMVEVLNSDFIVSARARGLSERKVVFNYGLRNALLPLISILGTSFPALFSGAVIVEVIYSLPGMGRVMVDAALGRDYPVIMAASVVAFIAVIIGNLLADIGYAVADPRVRIGVSS
;
A
#
# COMPACT_ATOMS: atom_id res chain seq x y z
N VAL A 1 -13.03 -16.86 35.55
CA VAL A 1 -11.58 -17.09 35.80
C VAL A 1 -10.82 -17.47 34.52
N GLN A 2 -11.37 -18.33 33.64
CA GLN A 2 -10.73 -18.75 32.38
C GLN A 2 -10.34 -17.59 31.44
N TYR A 3 -11.18 -16.57 31.28
CA TYR A 3 -10.85 -15.38 30.48
C TYR A 3 -9.63 -14.61 31.02
N MET A 4 -9.49 -14.52 32.35
CA MET A 4 -8.37 -13.82 32.98
C MET A 4 -7.04 -14.56 32.78
N THR A 5 -7.07 -15.90 32.83
CA THR A 5 -5.92 -16.75 32.52
C THR A 5 -5.52 -16.64 31.06
N TRP A 6 -6.51 -16.67 30.15
CA TRP A 6 -6.27 -16.44 28.72
C TRP A 6 -5.65 -15.06 28.47
N ALA A 7 -6.24 -13.99 29.01
CA ALA A 7 -5.72 -12.64 28.86
C ALA A 7 -4.29 -12.50 29.41
N LYS A 8 -4.00 -13.11 30.57
CA LYS A 8 -2.65 -13.14 31.15
C LYS A 8 -1.65 -13.85 30.24
N ASN A 9 -2.03 -14.98 29.63
CA ASN A 9 -1.15 -15.72 28.72
C ASN A 9 -0.92 -14.97 27.40
N VAL A 10 -1.94 -14.31 26.85
CA VAL A 10 -1.81 -13.46 25.66
C VAL A 10 -0.87 -12.29 25.93
N VAL A 11 -1.05 -11.57 27.05
CA VAL A 11 -0.25 -10.38 27.35
C VAL A 11 1.19 -10.72 27.72
N LEU A 12 1.42 -11.78 28.50
CA LEU A 12 2.76 -12.12 29.00
C LEU A 12 3.57 -13.00 28.05
N ASN A 13 2.91 -13.91 27.32
CA ASN A 13 3.58 -14.95 26.53
C ASN A 13 3.23 -14.91 25.04
N PHE A 14 2.34 -13.99 24.61
CA PHE A 14 1.83 -13.94 23.24
C PHE A 14 1.23 -15.28 22.76
N ASP A 15 0.67 -16.04 23.71
CA ASP A 15 0.11 -17.37 23.50
C ASP A 15 -1.42 -17.28 23.37
N PHE A 16 -1.90 -17.56 22.16
CA PHE A 16 -3.32 -17.59 21.81
C PHE A 16 -3.88 -19.01 21.76
N GLY A 17 -3.04 -20.02 22.01
CA GLY A 17 -3.33 -21.43 21.81
C GLY A 17 -2.93 -21.93 20.42
N LYS A 18 -3.37 -23.15 20.11
CA LYS A 18 -3.08 -23.83 18.84
C LYS A 18 -4.24 -23.70 17.87
N SER A 19 -3.91 -23.49 16.59
CA SER A 19 -4.85 -23.58 15.49
C SER A 19 -5.56 -24.93 15.49
N PHE A 20 -6.88 -24.91 15.33
CA PHE A 20 -7.69 -26.12 15.20
C PHE A 20 -7.47 -26.82 13.86
N ALA A 21 -7.09 -26.06 12.82
CA ALA A 21 -6.90 -26.61 11.48
C ALA A 21 -5.61 -27.42 11.33
N ASN A 22 -4.51 -26.98 11.94
CA ASN A 22 -3.19 -27.59 11.72
C ASN A 22 -2.39 -27.87 13.00
N GLY A 23 -2.92 -27.55 14.18
CA GLY A 23 -2.26 -27.80 15.47
C GLY A 23 -1.04 -26.92 15.75
N ARG A 24 -0.69 -25.99 14.86
CA ARG A 24 0.42 -25.04 15.05
C ARG A 24 0.01 -23.94 16.02
N GLU A 25 1.00 -23.29 16.63
CA GLU A 25 0.75 -22.12 17.47
C GLU A 25 0.12 -20.99 16.64
N ALA A 26 -0.99 -20.43 17.11
CA ALA A 26 -1.73 -19.41 16.37
C ALA A 26 -0.89 -18.14 16.14
N SER A 27 -0.04 -17.76 17.11
CA SER A 27 0.90 -16.65 16.97
C SER A 27 1.89 -16.87 15.81
N GLN A 28 2.46 -18.07 15.69
CA GLN A 28 3.39 -18.41 14.60
C GLN A 28 2.71 -18.36 13.24
N VAL A 29 1.46 -18.86 13.14
CA VAL A 29 0.68 -18.80 11.89
C VAL A 29 0.53 -17.35 11.39
N ILE A 30 0.32 -16.40 12.30
CA ILE A 30 0.21 -14.98 11.94
C ILE A 30 1.57 -14.34 11.64
N LEU A 31 2.59 -14.65 12.44
CA LEU A 31 3.95 -14.11 12.24
C LEU A 31 4.57 -14.56 10.92
N ASP A 32 4.24 -15.76 10.44
CA ASP A 32 4.65 -16.23 9.11
C ASP A 32 3.93 -15.50 7.98
N ALA A 33 2.67 -15.09 8.20
CA ALA A 33 1.84 -14.45 7.19
C ALA A 33 2.10 -12.93 7.07
N LEU A 34 2.46 -12.28 8.18
CA LEU A 34 2.67 -10.83 8.27
C LEU A 34 3.69 -10.28 7.24
N PRO A 35 4.87 -10.89 7.01
CA PRO A 35 5.84 -10.40 6.03
C PRO A 35 5.27 -10.32 4.61
N TYR A 36 4.42 -11.27 4.21
CA TYR A 36 3.84 -11.30 2.87
C TYR A 36 2.84 -10.17 2.66
N THR A 37 1.98 -9.91 3.66
CA THR A 37 1.06 -8.78 3.63
C THR A 37 1.81 -7.45 3.58
N LEU A 38 2.87 -7.31 4.39
CA LEU A 38 3.70 -6.10 4.39
C LEU A 38 4.40 -5.88 3.06
N LEU A 39 4.99 -6.93 2.49
CA LEU A 39 5.67 -6.87 1.20
C LEU A 39 4.69 -6.45 0.10
N LEU A 40 3.55 -7.14 0.00
CA LEU A 40 2.52 -6.84 -1.00
C LEU A 40 2.02 -5.41 -0.87
N SER A 41 1.62 -5.01 0.34
CA SER A 41 1.02 -3.69 0.57
C SER A 41 2.04 -2.57 0.34
N SER A 42 3.30 -2.77 0.74
CA SER A 42 4.35 -1.77 0.55
C SER A 42 4.72 -1.58 -0.92
N LEU A 43 4.83 -2.67 -1.67
CA LEU A 43 5.09 -2.60 -3.12
C LEU A 43 3.92 -1.97 -3.88
N SER A 44 2.70 -2.30 -3.48
CA SER A 44 1.47 -1.72 -4.06
C SER A 44 1.36 -0.23 -3.77
N LEU A 45 1.64 0.18 -2.53
CA LEU A 45 1.69 1.57 -2.13
C LEU A 45 2.76 2.32 -2.92
N LEU A 46 3.98 1.78 -2.98
CA LEU A 46 5.07 2.38 -3.75
C LEU A 46 4.70 2.56 -5.23
N PHE A 47 4.15 1.52 -5.85
CA PHE A 47 3.69 1.60 -7.24
C PHE A 47 2.60 2.66 -7.42
N GLY A 48 1.57 2.65 -6.55
CA GLY A 48 0.46 3.60 -6.61
C GLY A 48 0.93 5.05 -6.44
N VAL A 49 1.87 5.29 -5.52
CA VAL A 49 2.46 6.60 -5.27
C VAL A 49 3.32 7.06 -6.44
N LEU A 50 4.17 6.19 -6.99
CA LEU A 50 4.99 6.54 -8.16
C LEU A 50 4.12 6.86 -9.38
N LEU A 51 3.12 6.01 -9.66
CA LEU A 51 2.19 6.24 -10.76
C LEU A 51 1.37 7.51 -10.55
N GLY A 52 0.86 7.73 -9.33
CA GLY A 52 0.16 8.96 -8.94
C GLY A 52 1.04 10.19 -9.08
N LEU A 53 2.29 10.13 -8.61
CA LEU A 53 3.25 11.23 -8.71
C LEU A 53 3.52 11.60 -10.17
N ILE A 54 3.86 10.62 -11.00
CA ILE A 54 4.17 10.83 -12.42
C ILE A 54 2.94 11.39 -13.15
N SER A 55 1.79 10.74 -13.01
CA SER A 55 0.55 11.15 -13.67
C SER A 55 0.06 12.52 -13.18
N GLY A 56 0.13 12.78 -11.88
CA GLY A 56 -0.29 14.03 -11.26
C GLY A 56 0.58 15.23 -11.65
N VAL A 57 1.91 15.07 -11.64
CA VAL A 57 2.84 16.11 -12.12
C VAL A 57 2.58 16.40 -13.60
N TYR A 58 2.50 15.36 -14.43
CA TYR A 58 2.33 15.54 -15.87
C TYR A 58 0.97 16.17 -16.22
N SER A 59 -0.09 15.76 -15.52
CA SER A 59 -1.43 16.35 -15.63
C SER A 59 -1.45 17.82 -15.18
N ALA A 60 -0.76 18.19 -14.09
CA ALA A 60 -0.66 19.57 -13.64
C ALA A 60 0.08 20.49 -14.63
N LEU A 61 1.17 20.00 -15.24
CA LEU A 61 1.89 20.73 -16.28
C LEU A 61 1.06 20.97 -17.55
N LYS A 62 0.00 20.18 -17.73
CA LYS A 62 -0.91 20.23 -18.87
C LYS A 62 -2.33 20.62 -18.45
N ALA A 63 -2.49 21.30 -17.31
CA ALA A 63 -3.78 21.63 -16.73
C ALA A 63 -4.75 22.26 -17.75
N GLY A 64 -5.98 21.76 -17.79
CA GLY A 64 -7.05 22.23 -18.69
C GLY A 64 -6.97 21.70 -20.14
N THR A 65 -5.87 21.05 -20.53
CA THR A 65 -5.73 20.47 -21.87
C THR A 65 -6.50 19.15 -22.01
N ARG A 66 -6.52 18.58 -23.23
CA ARG A 66 -7.07 17.24 -23.47
C ARG A 66 -6.24 16.15 -22.77
N THR A 67 -4.92 16.34 -22.66
CA THR A 67 -4.01 15.40 -21.98
C THR A 67 -4.33 15.29 -20.49
N ASP A 68 -4.53 16.43 -19.82
CA ASP A 68 -4.95 16.47 -18.42
C ASP A 68 -6.28 15.73 -18.19
N ARG A 69 -7.28 16.00 -19.04
CA ARG A 69 -8.56 15.30 -19.01
C ARG A 69 -8.42 13.79 -19.22
N ALA A 70 -7.59 13.37 -20.18
CA ALA A 70 -7.37 11.94 -20.44
C ALA A 70 -6.73 11.22 -19.24
N ILE A 71 -5.70 11.82 -18.63
CA ILE A 71 -5.04 11.26 -17.44
C ILE A 71 -6.00 11.20 -16.27
N THR A 72 -6.74 12.29 -16.02
CA THR A 72 -7.70 12.36 -14.93
C THR A 72 -8.83 11.34 -15.10
N SER A 73 -9.36 11.18 -16.32
CA SER A 73 -10.36 10.15 -16.62
C SER A 73 -9.83 8.73 -16.45
N PHE A 74 -8.59 8.47 -16.88
CA PHE A 74 -7.94 7.17 -16.68
C PHE A 74 -7.79 6.84 -15.19
N LEU A 75 -7.32 7.79 -14.37
CA LEU A 75 -7.25 7.61 -12.92
C LEU A 75 -8.64 7.43 -12.30
N LEU A 76 -9.63 8.21 -12.72
CA LEU A 76 -11.00 8.11 -12.21
C LEU A 76 -11.65 6.77 -12.53
N PHE A 77 -11.34 6.19 -13.69
CA PHE A 77 -11.75 4.83 -14.04
C PHE A 77 -11.26 3.83 -12.98
N PHE A 78 -9.96 3.79 -12.70
CA PHE A 78 -9.41 2.87 -11.70
C PHE A 78 -9.87 3.16 -10.27
N TYR A 79 -10.19 4.42 -9.96
CA TYR A 79 -10.79 4.78 -8.68
C TYR A 79 -12.19 4.18 -8.50
N SER A 80 -12.93 4.03 -9.59
CA SER A 80 -14.32 3.52 -9.58
C SER A 80 -14.39 2.00 -9.70
N VAL A 81 -13.31 1.37 -10.15
CA VAL A 81 -13.23 -0.08 -10.34
C VAL A 81 -12.94 -0.77 -9.01
N PRO A 82 -13.78 -1.73 -8.57
CA PRO A 82 -13.46 -2.54 -7.39
C PRO A 82 -12.17 -3.34 -7.59
N SER A 83 -11.29 -3.34 -6.59
CA SER A 83 -9.99 -4.02 -6.66
C SER A 83 -10.11 -5.52 -6.94
N PHE A 84 -11.10 -6.19 -6.35
CA PHE A 84 -11.34 -7.62 -6.59
C PHE A 84 -11.65 -7.90 -8.06
N TRP A 85 -12.49 -7.06 -8.69
CA TRP A 85 -12.88 -7.22 -10.08
C TRP A 85 -11.68 -6.99 -11.00
N LEU A 86 -10.90 -5.94 -10.73
CA LEU A 86 -9.67 -5.67 -11.48
C LEU A 86 -8.69 -6.85 -11.36
N GLY A 87 -8.52 -7.39 -10.15
CA GLY A 87 -7.64 -8.53 -9.91
C GLY A 87 -8.06 -9.76 -10.71
N LEU A 88 -9.36 -10.07 -10.75
CA LEU A 88 -9.90 -11.18 -11.55
C LEU A 88 -9.68 -10.97 -13.06
N ILE A 89 -9.86 -9.75 -13.58
CA ILE A 89 -9.60 -9.42 -14.99
C ILE A 89 -8.11 -9.55 -15.32
N LEU A 90 -7.23 -8.99 -14.47
CA LEU A 90 -5.78 -9.08 -14.65
C LEU A 90 -5.31 -10.54 -14.60
N LEU A 91 -5.85 -11.34 -13.68
CA LEU A 91 -5.57 -12.77 -13.58
C LEU A 91 -6.05 -13.52 -14.84
N GLY A 92 -7.29 -13.27 -15.29
CA GLY A 92 -7.84 -13.90 -16.49
C GLY A 92 -7.01 -13.62 -17.74
N ILE A 93 -6.65 -12.37 -17.99
CA ILE A 93 -5.91 -11.99 -19.21
C ILE A 93 -4.44 -12.43 -19.12
N PHE A 94 -3.72 -11.98 -18.09
CA PHE A 94 -2.26 -12.12 -18.07
C PHE A 94 -1.78 -13.50 -17.59
N SER A 95 -2.60 -14.21 -16.81
CA SER A 95 -2.25 -15.54 -16.33
C SER A 95 -2.91 -16.65 -17.14
N ILE A 96 -4.22 -16.57 -17.38
CA ILE A 96 -4.96 -17.68 -18.00
C ILE A 96 -4.88 -17.61 -19.53
N GLU A 97 -5.23 -16.49 -20.15
CA GLU A 97 -5.27 -16.36 -21.61
C GLU A 97 -3.87 -16.26 -22.23
N LEU A 98 -3.03 -15.38 -21.68
CA LEU A 98 -1.70 -15.09 -22.23
C LEU A 98 -0.60 -16.00 -21.65
N GLY A 99 -0.76 -16.53 -20.45
CA GLY A 99 0.27 -17.32 -19.77
C GLY A 99 1.56 -16.56 -19.45
N TRP A 100 1.52 -15.22 -19.41
CA TRP A 100 2.71 -14.38 -19.22
C TRP A 100 3.17 -14.35 -17.76
N LEU A 101 2.21 -14.35 -16.83
CA LEU A 101 2.47 -14.19 -15.40
C LEU A 101 1.77 -15.29 -14.59
N PRO A 102 2.37 -15.76 -13.49
CA PRO A 102 1.73 -16.70 -12.59
C PRO A 102 0.53 -16.06 -11.90
N GLY A 103 -0.56 -16.83 -11.73
CA GLY A 103 -1.83 -16.33 -11.23
C GLY A 103 -2.10 -16.64 -9.75
N SER A 104 -1.25 -17.44 -9.11
CA SER A 104 -1.47 -17.87 -7.74
C SER A 104 -0.16 -18.17 -7.01
N GLN A 105 -0.19 -18.12 -5.68
CA GLN A 105 0.95 -18.41 -4.78
C GLN A 105 2.03 -17.33 -4.85
N ILE A 106 3.00 -17.41 -3.93
CA ILE A 106 4.08 -16.42 -3.81
C ILE A 106 5.33 -16.82 -4.61
N SER A 107 5.45 -18.09 -5.01
CA SER A 107 6.61 -18.64 -5.70
C SER A 107 6.26 -19.93 -6.46
N SER A 108 7.06 -20.26 -7.46
CA SER A 108 6.93 -21.51 -8.25
C SER A 108 7.31 -22.76 -7.45
N ILE A 109 6.84 -23.93 -7.90
CA ILE A 109 7.13 -25.24 -7.27
C ILE A 109 8.64 -25.52 -7.16
N PHE A 110 9.44 -25.11 -8.14
CA PHE A 110 10.90 -25.34 -8.17
C PHE A 110 11.71 -24.15 -7.64
N HIS A 111 11.09 -23.22 -6.90
CA HIS A 111 11.73 -22.02 -6.36
C HIS A 111 13.04 -22.32 -5.65
N GLU A 112 13.09 -23.36 -4.81
CA GLU A 112 14.27 -23.69 -4.04
C GLU A 112 15.49 -24.11 -4.87
N ARG A 113 15.26 -24.57 -6.12
CA ARG A 113 16.31 -24.98 -7.05
C ARG A 113 16.87 -23.82 -7.87
N LEU A 114 16.25 -22.64 -7.80
CA LEU A 114 16.69 -21.46 -8.54
C LEU A 114 17.94 -20.84 -7.91
N SER A 115 18.74 -20.17 -8.75
CA SER A 115 19.80 -19.28 -8.27
C SER A 115 19.20 -18.13 -7.46
N PHE A 116 20.02 -17.42 -6.68
CA PHE A 116 19.56 -16.26 -5.90
C PHE A 116 18.78 -15.24 -6.74
N PHE A 117 19.30 -14.88 -7.92
CA PHE A 117 18.60 -13.98 -8.84
C PHE A 117 17.35 -14.60 -9.46
N GLY A 118 17.34 -15.92 -9.69
CA GLY A 118 16.15 -16.65 -10.13
C GLY A 118 15.03 -16.60 -9.09
N LYS A 119 15.35 -16.76 -7.81
CA LYS A 119 14.38 -16.63 -6.70
C LYS A 119 13.74 -15.23 -6.66
N ILE A 120 14.54 -14.18 -6.84
CA ILE A 120 14.02 -12.81 -6.89
C ILE A 120 13.08 -12.61 -8.09
N GLY A 121 13.46 -13.09 -9.27
CA GLY A 121 12.63 -13.00 -10.47
C GLY A 121 11.31 -13.76 -10.34
N ASP A 122 11.35 -14.93 -9.70
CA ASP A 122 10.17 -15.74 -9.40
C ASP A 122 9.22 -15.02 -8.42
N TYR A 123 9.73 -14.49 -7.31
CA TYR A 123 8.90 -13.67 -6.40
C TYR A 123 8.30 -12.45 -7.10
N ALA A 124 9.10 -11.75 -7.91
CA ALA A 124 8.66 -10.55 -8.62
C ALA A 124 7.52 -10.87 -9.60
N SER A 125 7.61 -11.97 -10.36
CA SER A 125 6.58 -12.35 -11.33
C SER A 125 5.24 -12.68 -10.66
N HIS A 126 5.26 -13.33 -9.50
CA HIS A 126 4.07 -13.63 -8.69
C HIS A 126 3.44 -12.40 -8.05
N LEU A 127 4.24 -11.36 -7.77
CA LEU A 127 3.76 -10.13 -7.16
C LEU A 127 3.27 -9.09 -8.16
N VAL A 128 3.61 -9.19 -9.46
CA VAL A 128 3.22 -8.18 -10.46
C VAL A 128 1.70 -7.96 -10.51
N LEU A 129 0.90 -9.01 -10.67
CA LEU A 129 -0.55 -8.86 -10.79
C LEU A 129 -1.22 -8.36 -9.49
N PRO A 130 -0.90 -8.90 -8.30
CA PRO A 130 -1.36 -8.35 -7.03
C PRO A 130 -0.99 -6.87 -6.83
N VAL A 131 0.27 -6.50 -7.13
CA VAL A 131 0.78 -5.13 -6.98
C VAL A 131 0.09 -4.17 -7.94
N LEU A 132 -0.14 -4.59 -9.19
CA LEU A 132 -0.89 -3.79 -10.16
C LEU A 132 -2.34 -3.60 -9.71
N THR A 133 -2.99 -4.64 -9.18
CA THR A 133 -4.38 -4.56 -8.72
C THR A 133 -4.58 -3.50 -7.64
N LEU A 134 -3.75 -3.53 -6.61
CA LEU A 134 -3.82 -2.57 -5.49
C LEU A 134 -3.21 -1.21 -5.88
N GLY A 135 -2.10 -1.23 -6.60
CA GLY A 135 -1.39 -0.02 -7.01
C GLY A 135 -2.20 0.84 -7.98
N LEU A 136 -2.87 0.24 -8.97
CA LEU A 136 -3.72 0.98 -9.92
C LEU A 136 -4.96 1.58 -9.25
N THR A 137 -5.54 0.89 -8.27
CA THR A 137 -6.73 1.38 -7.54
C THR A 137 -6.39 2.45 -6.50
N THR A 138 -5.16 2.48 -6.00
CA THR A 138 -4.68 3.52 -5.06
C THR A 138 -4.04 4.73 -5.74
N ALA A 139 -3.42 4.57 -6.92
CA ALA A 139 -2.80 5.66 -7.68
C ALA A 139 -3.68 6.91 -7.91
N PRO A 140 -5.00 6.81 -8.15
CA PRO A 140 -5.85 7.96 -8.39
C PRO A 140 -5.90 8.96 -7.23
N VAL A 141 -5.85 8.46 -5.99
CA VAL A 141 -5.84 9.30 -4.79
C VAL A 141 -4.59 10.17 -4.78
N TYR A 142 -3.43 9.56 -4.95
CA TYR A 142 -2.14 10.26 -5.00
C TYR A 142 -2.04 11.18 -6.20
N GLY A 143 -2.44 10.72 -7.39
CA GLY A 143 -2.36 11.50 -8.62
C GLY A 143 -3.23 12.75 -8.57
N ARG A 144 -4.47 12.63 -8.07
CA ARG A 144 -5.35 13.79 -7.86
C ARG A 144 -4.74 14.80 -6.90
N PHE A 145 -4.17 14.31 -5.82
CA PHE A 145 -3.60 15.16 -4.78
C PHE A 145 -2.34 15.90 -5.28
N VAL A 146 -1.38 15.16 -5.85
CA VAL A 146 -0.17 15.74 -6.47
C VAL A 146 -0.55 16.74 -7.55
N ARG A 147 -1.53 16.42 -8.41
CA ARG A 147 -2.02 17.33 -9.45
C ARG A 147 -2.51 18.64 -8.83
N SER A 148 -3.39 18.56 -7.82
CA SER A 148 -3.96 19.73 -7.16
C SER A 148 -2.88 20.62 -6.55
N SER A 149 -1.98 20.03 -5.75
CA SER A 149 -0.89 20.77 -5.11
C SER A 149 0.10 21.35 -6.13
N MET A 150 0.41 20.62 -7.20
CA MET A 150 1.27 21.15 -8.27
C MET A 150 0.64 22.34 -9.00
N VAL A 151 -0.66 22.28 -9.32
CA VAL A 151 -1.37 23.40 -9.96
C VAL A 151 -1.36 24.62 -9.04
N GLU A 152 -1.64 24.46 -7.76
CA GLU A 152 -1.61 25.55 -6.79
C GLU A 152 -0.22 26.18 -6.68
N VAL A 153 0.82 25.35 -6.48
CA VAL A 153 2.20 25.83 -6.36
C VAL A 153 2.67 26.54 -7.63
N LEU A 154 2.40 25.99 -8.82
CA LEU A 154 2.85 26.58 -10.09
C LEU A 154 2.20 27.94 -10.41
N ASN A 155 1.09 28.27 -9.76
CA ASN A 155 0.39 29.55 -9.88
C ASN A 155 0.71 30.54 -8.74
N SER A 156 1.66 30.22 -7.85
CA SER A 156 2.04 31.09 -6.74
C SER A 156 3.06 32.19 -7.13
N ASP A 157 3.06 33.30 -6.37
CA ASP A 157 3.90 34.47 -6.63
C ASP A 157 5.41 34.18 -6.60
N PHE A 158 5.85 33.23 -5.77
CA PHE A 158 7.28 32.87 -5.71
C PHE A 158 7.73 32.11 -6.97
N ILE A 159 6.84 31.35 -7.62
CA ILE A 159 7.10 30.71 -8.91
C ILE A 159 7.13 31.75 -10.02
N VAL A 160 6.23 32.73 -10.01
CA VAL A 160 6.26 33.87 -10.96
C VAL A 160 7.59 34.63 -10.81
N SER A 161 8.02 34.90 -9.58
CA SER A 161 9.31 35.54 -9.28
C SER A 161 10.51 34.68 -9.69
N ALA A 162 10.41 33.35 -9.61
CA ALA A 162 11.43 32.43 -10.08
C ALA A 162 11.57 32.47 -11.62
N ARG A 163 10.44 32.51 -12.34
CA ARG A 163 10.42 32.68 -13.81
C ARG A 163 10.96 34.05 -14.24
N ALA A 164 10.57 35.12 -13.56
CA ALA A 164 11.04 36.48 -13.85
C ALA A 164 12.57 36.64 -13.69
N ARG A 165 13.19 35.84 -12.82
CA ARG A 165 14.66 35.76 -12.66
C ARG A 165 15.36 34.95 -13.75
N GLY A 166 14.65 34.47 -14.77
CA GLY A 166 15.21 33.72 -15.89
C GLY A 166 15.56 32.25 -15.58
N LEU A 167 15.00 31.68 -14.51
CA LEU A 167 15.20 30.25 -14.21
C LEU A 167 14.50 29.39 -15.26
N SER A 168 15.16 28.32 -15.71
CA SER A 168 14.59 27.39 -16.69
C SER A 168 13.35 26.69 -16.15
N GLU A 169 12.36 26.43 -17.02
CA GLU A 169 11.11 25.76 -16.62
C GLU A 169 11.36 24.41 -15.94
N ARG A 170 12.38 23.65 -16.35
CA ARG A 170 12.76 22.40 -15.67
C ARG A 170 13.15 22.64 -14.21
N LYS A 171 13.92 23.69 -13.93
CA LYS A 171 14.32 24.04 -12.57
C LYS A 171 13.14 24.56 -11.76
N VAL A 172 12.28 25.38 -12.37
CA VAL A 172 11.04 25.87 -11.76
C VAL A 172 10.14 24.69 -11.36
N VAL A 173 9.90 23.74 -12.27
CA VAL A 173 9.02 22.59 -12.02
C VAL A 173 9.60 21.62 -10.98
N PHE A 174 10.83 21.14 -11.16
CA PHE A 174 11.34 20.06 -10.29
C PHE A 174 11.92 20.57 -8.97
N ASN A 175 12.61 21.72 -8.96
CA ASN A 175 13.30 22.18 -7.76
C ASN A 175 12.41 23.07 -6.88
N TYR A 176 11.48 23.82 -7.48
CA TYR A 176 10.59 24.74 -6.75
C TYR A 176 9.15 24.24 -6.70
N GLY A 177 8.60 23.75 -7.82
CA GLY A 177 7.23 23.25 -7.89
C GLY A 177 7.06 21.95 -7.09
N LEU A 178 7.69 20.89 -7.58
CA LEU A 178 7.55 19.53 -7.05
C LEU A 178 7.95 19.44 -5.59
N ARG A 179 9.07 20.04 -5.20
CA ARG A 179 9.54 20.03 -3.81
C ARG A 179 8.50 20.59 -2.84
N ASN A 180 7.81 21.68 -3.21
CA ASN A 180 6.78 22.28 -2.36
C ASN A 180 5.44 21.55 -2.47
N ALA A 181 5.09 21.04 -3.65
CA ALA A 181 3.86 20.26 -3.85
C ALA A 181 3.90 18.87 -3.19
N LEU A 182 5.09 18.34 -2.88
CA LEU A 182 5.27 17.07 -2.19
C LEU A 182 5.09 17.14 -0.68
N LEU A 183 5.18 18.33 -0.05
CA LEU A 183 5.04 18.45 1.41
C LEU A 183 3.70 17.88 1.90
N PRO A 184 2.56 18.22 1.27
CA PRO A 184 1.27 17.68 1.70
C PRO A 184 1.12 16.19 1.35
N LEU A 185 1.87 15.68 0.36
CA LEU A 185 1.84 14.26 -0.02
C LEU A 185 2.37 13.38 1.13
N ILE A 186 3.40 13.86 1.84
CA ILE A 186 3.96 13.13 2.99
C ILE A 186 2.90 12.93 4.09
N SER A 187 2.02 13.91 4.28
CA SER A 187 0.92 13.81 5.26
C SER A 187 -0.07 12.70 4.87
N ILE A 188 -0.45 12.63 3.60
CA ILE A 188 -1.37 11.58 3.12
C ILE A 188 -0.71 10.21 3.11
N LEU A 189 0.59 10.13 2.78
CA LEU A 189 1.34 8.87 2.90
C LEU A 189 1.32 8.34 4.33
N GLY A 190 1.42 9.23 5.33
CA GLY A 190 1.23 8.88 6.74
C GLY A 190 -0.06 8.08 6.98
N THR A 191 -1.19 8.58 6.46
CA THR A 191 -2.50 7.91 6.63
C THR A 191 -2.59 6.51 6.00
N SER A 192 -1.63 6.15 5.14
CA SER A 192 -1.61 4.84 4.47
C SER A 192 -0.81 3.79 5.23
N PHE A 193 0.01 4.17 6.22
CA PHE A 193 0.77 3.22 7.03
C PHE A 193 -0.12 2.18 7.74
N PRO A 194 -1.22 2.54 8.42
CA PRO A 194 -2.13 1.57 9.02
C PRO A 194 -2.69 0.57 8.00
N ALA A 195 -2.97 1.02 6.79
CA ALA A 195 -3.50 0.18 5.72
C ALA A 195 -2.49 -0.88 5.23
N LEU A 196 -1.18 -0.66 5.42
CA LEU A 196 -0.15 -1.68 5.14
C LEU A 196 -0.30 -2.91 6.02
N PHE A 197 -0.89 -2.74 7.21
CA PHE A 197 -1.05 -3.78 8.22
C PHE A 197 -2.44 -4.40 8.24
N SER A 198 -3.47 -3.69 7.74
CA SER A 198 -4.85 -4.19 7.73
C SER A 198 -5.08 -5.30 6.68
N GLY A 199 -4.09 -5.57 5.83
CA GLY A 199 -4.13 -6.63 4.83
C GLY A 199 -4.87 -6.25 3.55
N ALA A 200 -4.39 -6.79 2.43
CA ALA A 200 -5.10 -6.72 1.16
C ALA A 200 -5.99 -7.95 0.99
N VAL A 201 -6.86 -8.22 1.99
CA VAL A 201 -7.58 -9.48 2.21
C VAL A 201 -8.08 -10.11 0.91
N ILE A 202 -8.85 -9.34 0.12
CA ILE A 202 -9.48 -9.87 -1.09
C ILE A 202 -8.44 -10.18 -2.17
N VAL A 203 -7.40 -9.37 -2.31
CA VAL A 203 -6.33 -9.59 -3.29
C VAL A 203 -5.48 -10.80 -2.88
N GLU A 204 -5.16 -10.95 -1.60
CA GLU A 204 -4.45 -12.13 -1.09
C GLU A 204 -5.24 -13.42 -1.32
N VAL A 205 -6.58 -13.38 -1.18
CA VAL A 205 -7.45 -14.52 -1.49
C VAL A 205 -7.45 -14.82 -2.99
N ILE A 206 -7.67 -13.82 -3.86
CA ILE A 206 -7.72 -14.00 -5.32
C ILE A 206 -6.44 -14.64 -5.86
N TYR A 207 -5.28 -14.11 -5.45
CA TYR A 207 -3.98 -14.60 -5.90
C TYR A 207 -3.42 -15.72 -4.99
N SER A 208 -4.21 -16.23 -4.04
CA SER A 208 -3.80 -17.31 -3.13
C SER A 208 -2.45 -17.04 -2.44
N LEU A 209 -2.23 -15.79 -2.01
CA LEU A 209 -1.01 -15.39 -1.30
C LEU A 209 -1.09 -15.78 0.18
N PRO A 210 0.02 -16.19 0.82
CA PRO A 210 0.05 -16.58 2.23
C PRO A 210 0.10 -15.34 3.17
N GLY A 211 -0.79 -14.37 2.95
CA GLY A 211 -0.88 -13.15 3.76
C GLY A 211 -1.85 -13.26 4.93
N MET A 212 -1.79 -12.29 5.84
CA MET A 212 -2.63 -12.25 7.04
C MET A 212 -4.12 -12.21 6.70
N GLY A 213 -4.50 -11.49 5.65
CA GLY A 213 -5.89 -11.33 5.25
C GLY A 213 -6.48 -12.67 4.82
N ARG A 214 -5.74 -13.45 4.03
CA ARG A 214 -6.15 -14.81 3.68
C ARG A 214 -6.25 -15.71 4.92
N VAL A 215 -5.25 -15.67 5.80
CA VAL A 215 -5.27 -16.46 7.05
C VAL A 215 -6.49 -16.13 7.92
N MET A 216 -6.87 -14.85 8.02
CA MET A 216 -8.06 -14.42 8.74
C MET A 216 -9.35 -14.97 8.10
N VAL A 217 -9.46 -14.94 6.77
CA VAL A 217 -10.63 -15.50 6.06
C VAL A 217 -10.73 -17.01 6.28
N ASP A 218 -9.62 -17.72 6.09
CA ASP A 218 -9.58 -19.17 6.27
C ASP A 218 -9.92 -19.56 7.71
N ALA A 219 -9.38 -18.84 8.70
CA ALA A 219 -9.68 -19.05 10.12
C ALA A 219 -11.14 -18.74 10.46
N ALA A 220 -11.73 -17.67 9.89
CA ALA A 220 -13.12 -17.31 10.09
C ALA A 220 -14.07 -18.39 9.54
N LEU A 221 -13.81 -18.88 8.34
CA LEU A 221 -14.59 -19.95 7.71
C LEU A 221 -14.43 -21.29 8.47
N GLY A 222 -13.21 -21.58 8.93
CA GLY A 222 -12.89 -22.77 9.72
C GLY A 222 -13.27 -22.69 11.20
N ARG A 223 -13.78 -21.54 11.68
CA ARG A 223 -14.06 -21.26 13.10
C ARG A 223 -12.85 -21.51 14.02
N ASP A 224 -11.65 -21.17 13.53
CA ASP A 224 -10.39 -21.29 14.26
C ASP A 224 -10.18 -20.08 15.18
N TYR A 225 -10.88 -20.07 16.32
CA TYR A 225 -10.87 -18.95 17.26
C TYR A 225 -9.47 -18.56 17.76
N PRO A 226 -8.54 -19.49 18.08
CA PRO A 226 -7.16 -19.14 18.43
C PRO A 226 -6.49 -18.26 17.37
N VAL A 227 -6.60 -18.62 16.09
CA VAL A 227 -6.00 -17.85 14.99
C VAL A 227 -6.71 -16.52 14.78
N ILE A 228 -8.04 -16.47 14.87
CA ILE A 228 -8.81 -15.21 14.76
C ILE A 228 -8.40 -14.21 15.85
N MET A 229 -8.24 -14.69 17.09
CA MET A 229 -7.81 -13.84 18.21
C MET A 229 -6.37 -13.35 18.02
N ALA A 230 -5.45 -14.24 17.63
CA ALA A 230 -4.06 -13.87 17.33
C ALA A 230 -4.00 -12.82 16.22
N ALA A 231 -4.71 -13.04 15.11
CA ALA A 231 -4.74 -12.12 13.98
C ALA A 231 -5.29 -10.75 14.36
N SER A 232 -6.36 -10.72 15.16
CA SER A 232 -7.00 -9.48 15.61
C SER A 232 -6.07 -8.65 16.49
N VAL A 233 -5.37 -9.28 17.44
CA VAL A 233 -4.40 -8.59 18.32
C VAL A 233 -3.20 -8.11 17.53
N VAL A 234 -2.63 -8.94 16.64
CA VAL A 234 -1.52 -8.53 15.77
C VAL A 234 -1.94 -7.37 14.88
N ALA A 235 -3.09 -7.44 14.22
CA ALA A 235 -3.60 -6.37 13.37
C ALA A 235 -3.82 -5.07 14.16
N PHE A 236 -4.35 -5.15 15.38
CA PHE A 236 -4.52 -3.99 16.25
C PHE A 236 -3.18 -3.35 16.64
N ILE A 237 -2.21 -4.14 17.08
CA ILE A 237 -0.85 -3.66 17.40
C ILE A 237 -0.22 -3.02 16.16
N ALA A 238 -0.36 -3.67 15.01
CA ALA A 238 0.22 -3.22 13.76
C ALA A 238 -0.42 -1.92 13.25
N VAL A 239 -1.74 -1.75 13.42
CA VAL A 239 -2.45 -0.48 13.17
C VAL A 239 -1.98 0.62 14.11
N ILE A 240 -1.80 0.34 15.41
CA ILE A 240 -1.25 1.32 16.36
C ILE A 240 0.15 1.76 15.94
N ILE A 241 1.02 0.80 15.61
CA ILE A 241 2.38 1.10 15.12
C ILE A 241 2.31 1.92 13.83
N GLY A 242 1.44 1.55 12.88
CA GLY A 242 1.22 2.29 11.64
C GLY A 242 0.78 3.73 11.88
N ASN A 243 -0.17 3.95 12.81
CA ASN A 243 -0.61 5.29 13.18
C ASN A 243 0.52 6.09 13.84
N LEU A 244 1.27 5.49 14.76
CA LEU A 244 2.42 6.16 15.40
C LEU A 244 3.47 6.57 14.36
N LEU A 245 3.78 5.69 13.40
CA LEU A 245 4.69 6.02 12.30
C LEU A 245 4.14 7.14 11.41
N ALA A 246 2.83 7.17 11.18
CA ALA A 246 2.16 8.24 10.47
C ALA A 246 2.31 9.59 11.19
N ASP A 247 2.05 9.62 12.50
CA ASP A 247 2.13 10.83 13.33
C ASP A 247 3.57 11.36 13.39
N ILE A 248 4.56 10.47 13.53
CA ILE A 248 5.98 10.83 13.46
C ILE A 248 6.32 11.40 12.08
N GLY A 249 5.89 10.73 11.01
CA GLY A 249 6.10 11.18 9.63
C GLY A 249 5.50 12.56 9.38
N TYR A 250 4.29 12.80 9.90
CA TYR A 250 3.61 14.09 9.83
C TYR A 250 4.37 15.18 10.61
N ALA A 251 4.78 14.90 11.85
CA ALA A 251 5.53 15.83 12.70
C ALA A 251 6.91 16.22 12.12
N VAL A 252 7.55 15.30 11.38
CA VAL A 252 8.83 15.57 10.69
C VAL A 252 8.59 16.39 9.41
N ALA A 253 7.50 16.13 8.69
CA ALA A 253 7.22 16.76 7.40
C ALA A 253 6.63 18.18 7.52
N ASP A 254 5.87 18.46 8.59
CA ASP A 254 5.24 19.76 8.81
C ASP A 254 5.85 20.49 10.04
N PRO A 255 6.72 21.48 9.84
CA PRO A 255 7.28 22.30 10.92
C PRO A 255 6.23 23.12 11.70
N ARG A 256 5.03 23.32 11.14
CA ARG A 256 3.98 24.15 11.77
C ARG A 256 3.32 23.46 12.95
N VAL A 257 3.33 22.12 12.98
CA VAL A 257 2.83 21.31 14.11
C VAL A 257 3.64 21.57 15.38
N ARG A 258 4.94 21.92 15.26
CA ARG A 258 5.79 22.30 16.41
C ARG A 258 5.40 23.63 17.06
N ILE A 259 4.64 24.50 16.38
CA ILE A 259 4.29 25.84 16.88
C ILE A 259 2.97 25.82 17.68
N GLY A 260 2.24 24.70 17.67
CA GLY A 260 0.93 24.56 18.35
C GLY A 260 0.97 24.24 19.85
N VAL A 261 2.14 24.23 20.51
CA VAL A 261 2.27 23.97 21.97
C VAL A 261 2.65 25.23 22.75
N SER A 262 2.60 26.42 22.13
CA SER A 262 2.72 27.69 22.87
C SER A 262 1.36 28.38 23.02
N SER A 263 0.60 27.94 24.01
CA SER A 263 -0.48 28.73 24.64
C SER A 263 -0.59 28.33 26.10
#